data_AF-A0AAD5B3W9-F1
#
_entry.id   AF-A0AAD5B3W9-F1
#
_cell.length_a   1.000
_cell.length_b   1.000
_cell.length_c   1.000
_cell.angle_alpha   90.00
_cell.angle_beta   90.00
_cell.angle_gamma   90.00
#
_symmetry.space_group_name_H-M   'P 1'
#
loop_
_entity.id
_entity.type
_entity.pdbx_description
1 polymer ?
#
loop_
_entity_poly.entity_id
_entity_poly.type
_entity_poly.pdbx_seq_one_letter_code
_entity_poly.pdbx_strand_id
1 'polypeptide(L)'
;IFSELSTSMKVMQYELTRSDLVKSGHSKLLFDTHAMIQVLEANGFTLQQAEMFVKVLLNTTNTNMDIMYSDMVTKTQQEIMLQKVMSQIAAVKKDMIILEKSEFSALLAENERMKVELAQVNIQLSDMVNKVCLSNKLSVNMEKNQVKEMKAEHEKKILEARHQMMEMLSDQDRHVTQSNMKIDTEVAGLKTMLESHKLDSIKYLAGSVFTCLTVVLGFFRIWM
;
A
#
# COMPACT_ATOMS: atom_id res chain seq x y z
N ILE A 1 -5.46 -18.37 6.35
CA ILE A 1 -6.16 -18.82 7.58
C ILE A 1 -7.13 -19.94 7.21
N PHE A 2 -6.64 -21.01 6.57
CA PHE A 2 -7.46 -22.09 5.99
C PHE A 2 -6.77 -23.45 6.20
N SER A 3 -6.30 -23.69 7.42
CA SER A 3 -5.47 -24.87 7.74
C SER A 3 -5.83 -25.52 9.08
N GLU A 4 -7.08 -25.46 9.52
CA GLU A 4 -7.52 -26.11 10.78
C GLU A 4 -8.82 -26.94 10.67
N LEU A 5 -9.28 -27.25 9.46
CA LEU A 5 -10.48 -28.09 9.27
C LEU A 5 -10.18 -29.60 9.08
N SER A 6 -8.92 -30.02 9.24
CA SER A 6 -8.49 -31.39 8.98
C SER A 6 -7.91 -32.06 10.21
N THR A 7 -8.64 -32.10 11.33
CA THR A 7 -8.31 -33.03 12.45
C THR A 7 -9.41 -33.26 13.49
N SER A 8 -10.69 -33.01 13.17
CA SER A 8 -11.80 -33.50 14.01
C SER A 8 -12.73 -34.46 13.26
N MET A 9 -12.17 -35.12 12.25
CA MET A 9 -12.68 -36.40 11.79
C MET A 9 -12.03 -37.48 12.67
N LYS A 10 -12.20 -37.36 14.00
CA LYS A 10 -12.16 -38.52 14.88
C LYS A 10 -13.31 -39.37 14.38
N VAL A 11 -12.96 -40.24 13.42
CA VAL A 11 -13.59 -41.51 13.11
C VAL A 11 -14.57 -41.78 14.24
N MET A 12 -15.86 -41.68 13.94
CA MET A 12 -16.88 -42.31 14.76
C MET A 12 -16.43 -43.75 14.88
N GLN A 13 -15.60 -44.00 15.88
CA GLN A 13 -15.29 -45.31 16.36
C GLN A 13 -16.68 -45.80 16.70
N TYR A 14 -17.18 -46.68 15.86
CA TYR A 14 -17.98 -47.81 16.27
C TYR A 14 -17.22 -48.50 17.42
N GLU A 15 -17.12 -47.83 18.56
CA GLU A 15 -17.22 -48.44 19.87
C GLU A 15 -18.67 -48.92 19.97
N LEU A 16 -18.95 -49.93 19.14
CA LEU A 16 -19.59 -51.14 19.58
C LEU A 16 -18.63 -51.74 20.63
N THR A 17 -18.43 -51.03 21.74
CA THR A 17 -17.93 -51.62 22.97
C THR A 17 -18.92 -52.73 23.18
N ARG A 18 -18.41 -53.93 22.95
CA ARG A 18 -19.01 -55.22 23.22
C ARG A 18 -19.56 -55.15 24.63
N SER A 19 -20.76 -54.62 24.76
CA SER A 19 -21.45 -54.53 26.02
C SER A 19 -21.81 -55.96 26.33
N ASP A 20 -21.00 -56.57 27.20
CA ASP A 20 -21.29 -57.83 27.88
C ASP A 20 -22.57 -57.67 28.71
N LEU A 21 -23.73 -57.55 28.05
CA LEU A 21 -24.99 -57.25 28.71
C LEU A 21 -26.06 -58.26 28.33
N VAL A 22 -26.18 -59.20 29.27
CA VAL A 22 -27.37 -59.97 29.63
C VAL A 22 -27.86 -60.89 28.52
N LYS A 23 -27.33 -62.12 28.55
CA LYS A 23 -28.03 -63.31 28.05
C LYS A 23 -29.43 -63.30 28.66
N SER A 24 -30.43 -62.87 27.90
CA SER A 24 -31.82 -62.87 28.33
C SER A 24 -32.20 -64.32 28.64
N GLY A 25 -32.39 -64.60 29.92
CA GLY A 25 -32.81 -65.90 30.46
C GLY A 25 -34.26 -66.22 30.11
N HIS A 26 -34.60 -66.18 28.82
CA HIS A 26 -35.90 -66.59 28.29
C HIS A 26 -35.75 -67.81 27.38
N SER A 27 -34.90 -68.77 27.76
CA SER A 27 -35.19 -70.15 27.38
C SER A 27 -36.34 -70.63 28.27
N LYS A 28 -37.57 -70.19 27.94
CA LYS A 28 -38.74 -70.99 28.30
C LYS A 28 -38.52 -72.31 27.60
N LEU A 29 -38.11 -73.33 28.34
CA LEU A 29 -37.99 -74.70 27.86
C LEU A 29 -39.38 -75.13 27.34
N LEU A 30 -39.62 -74.88 26.06
CA LEU A 30 -40.81 -75.34 25.33
C LEU A 30 -40.75 -76.85 25.05
N PHE A 31 -39.63 -77.48 25.39
CA PHE A 31 -39.40 -78.91 25.23
C PHE A 31 -39.86 -79.66 26.48
N ASP A 32 -41.02 -80.31 26.37
CA ASP A 32 -41.43 -81.34 27.31
C ASP A 32 -40.71 -82.65 26.96
N THR A 33 -39.58 -82.87 27.63
CA THR A 33 -38.74 -84.07 27.52
C THR A 33 -39.54 -85.34 27.79
N HIS A 34 -40.48 -85.30 28.75
CA HIS A 34 -41.21 -86.47 29.19
C HIS A 34 -42.30 -86.88 28.19
N ALA A 35 -43.05 -85.91 27.66
CA ALA A 35 -44.03 -86.19 26.61
C ALA A 35 -43.38 -86.77 25.34
N MET A 36 -42.18 -86.30 24.95
CA MET A 36 -41.46 -86.85 23.81
C MET A 36 -40.99 -88.28 24.04
N ILE A 37 -40.51 -88.61 25.24
CA ILE A 37 -40.10 -89.98 25.59
C ILE A 37 -41.30 -90.92 25.51
N GLN A 38 -42.46 -90.54 26.07
CA GLN A 38 -43.69 -91.35 26.00
C GLN A 38 -44.14 -91.62 24.55
N VAL A 39 -44.05 -90.62 23.67
CA VAL A 39 -44.37 -90.80 22.24
C VAL A 39 -43.39 -91.75 21.57
N LEU A 40 -42.10 -91.66 21.88
CA LEU A 40 -41.09 -92.55 21.30
C LEU A 40 -41.26 -93.99 21.79
N GLU A 41 -41.57 -94.20 23.08
CA GLU A 41 -41.87 -95.53 23.62
C GLU A 41 -43.13 -96.15 22.98
N ALA A 42 -44.18 -95.35 22.78
CA ALA A 42 -45.40 -95.80 22.10
C ALA A 42 -45.15 -96.21 20.63
N ASN A 43 -44.08 -95.71 20.00
CA ASN A 43 -43.67 -96.05 18.64
C ASN A 43 -42.63 -97.19 18.57
N GLY A 44 -42.39 -97.90 19.68
CA GLY A 44 -41.56 -99.11 19.71
C GLY A 44 -40.08 -98.89 20.01
N PHE A 45 -39.68 -97.68 20.45
CA PHE A 45 -38.34 -97.43 20.94
C PHE A 45 -38.17 -97.87 22.40
N THR A 46 -36.98 -98.36 22.75
CA THR A 46 -36.65 -98.62 24.15
C THR A 46 -36.47 -97.30 24.90
N LEU A 47 -36.77 -97.28 26.21
CA LEU A 47 -36.60 -96.09 27.07
C LEU A 47 -35.23 -95.42 26.90
N GLN A 48 -34.15 -96.21 26.85
CA GLN A 48 -32.79 -95.70 26.66
C GLN A 48 -32.57 -95.05 25.29
N GLN A 49 -33.15 -95.61 24.23
CA GLN A 49 -33.05 -95.02 22.89
C GLN A 49 -33.86 -93.73 22.81
N ALA A 50 -35.09 -93.72 23.35
CA ALA A 50 -35.93 -92.54 23.41
C ALA A 50 -35.26 -91.39 24.18
N GLU A 51 -34.67 -91.67 25.34
CA GLU A 51 -33.94 -90.68 26.14
C GLU A 51 -32.75 -90.10 25.36
N MET A 52 -31.96 -90.94 24.69
CA MET A 52 -30.80 -90.50 23.92
C MET A 52 -31.19 -89.60 22.75
N PHE A 53 -32.25 -89.95 22.00
CA PHE A 53 -32.76 -89.11 20.90
C PHE A 53 -33.24 -87.75 21.39
N VAL A 54 -34.04 -87.71 22.46
CA VAL A 54 -34.54 -86.45 23.03
C VAL A 54 -33.38 -85.59 23.54
N LYS A 55 -32.34 -86.20 24.11
CA LYS A 55 -31.14 -85.49 24.59
C LYS A 55 -30.34 -84.84 23.46
N VAL A 56 -30.18 -85.55 22.32
CA VAL A 56 -29.52 -84.99 21.11
C VAL A 56 -30.34 -83.84 20.53
N LEU A 57 -31.67 -83.99 20.47
CA LEU A 57 -32.57 -82.96 19.95
C LEU A 57 -32.58 -81.72 20.85
N LEU A 58 -32.61 -81.89 22.17
CA LEU A 58 -32.51 -80.80 23.13
C LEU A 58 -31.16 -80.08 23.00
N ASN A 59 -30.06 -80.81 22.86
CA ASN A 59 -28.74 -80.21 22.68
C ASN A 59 -28.63 -79.43 21.35
N THR A 60 -29.16 -80.00 20.26
CA THR A 60 -29.19 -79.34 18.93
C THR A 60 -30.09 -78.10 18.94
N THR A 61 -31.24 -78.17 19.60
CA THR A 61 -32.16 -77.03 19.72
C THR A 61 -31.55 -75.93 20.59
N ASN A 62 -30.92 -76.28 21.72
CA ASN A 62 -30.26 -75.31 22.59
C ASN A 62 -29.09 -74.62 21.90
N THR A 63 -28.27 -75.37 21.14
CA THR A 63 -27.17 -74.78 20.35
C THR A 63 -27.70 -73.87 19.24
N ASN A 64 -28.76 -74.26 18.54
CA ASN A 64 -29.39 -73.41 17.53
C ASN A 64 -30.03 -72.15 18.13
N MET A 65 -30.70 -72.25 19.29
CA MET A 65 -31.22 -71.09 20.01
C MET A 65 -30.11 -70.15 20.47
N ASP A 66 -29.00 -70.66 21.00
CA ASP A 66 -27.87 -69.83 21.43
C ASP A 66 -27.26 -69.04 20.26
N ILE A 67 -27.15 -69.64 19.07
CA ILE A 67 -26.69 -68.95 17.85
C ILE A 67 -27.73 -67.91 17.38
N MET A 68 -29.02 -68.26 17.38
CA MET A 68 -30.05 -67.29 16.99
C MET A 68 -30.12 -66.09 17.95
N TYR A 69 -29.99 -66.32 19.25
CA TYR A 69 -29.99 -65.24 20.24
C TYR A 69 -28.68 -64.43 20.25
N SER A 70 -27.54 -64.97 19.79
CA SER A 70 -26.31 -64.19 19.64
C SER A 70 -26.38 -63.19 18.49
N ASP A 71 -27.08 -63.55 17.41
CA ASP A 71 -27.19 -62.72 16.21
C ASP A 71 -28.41 -61.79 16.24
N MET A 72 -29.39 -62.09 17.10
CA MET A 72 -30.57 -61.25 17.30
C MET A 72 -30.32 -60.08 18.25
N VAL A 73 -30.93 -58.94 17.93
CA VAL A 73 -30.97 -57.78 18.82
C VAL A 73 -32.23 -57.84 19.68
N THR A 74 -32.06 -57.60 20.98
CA THR A 74 -33.19 -57.53 21.92
C THR A 74 -33.99 -56.23 21.71
N LYS A 75 -35.31 -56.27 21.92
CA LYS A 75 -36.17 -55.08 21.81
C LYS A 75 -35.69 -53.93 22.70
N THR A 76 -35.24 -54.25 23.91
CA THR A 76 -34.66 -53.28 24.85
C THR A 76 -33.41 -52.60 24.29
N GLN A 77 -32.53 -53.37 23.62
CA GLN A 77 -31.33 -52.82 23.01
C GLN A 77 -31.64 -51.95 21.78
N GLN A 78 -32.65 -52.32 21.00
CA GLN A 78 -33.15 -51.47 19.91
C GLN A 78 -33.72 -50.14 20.44
N GLU A 79 -34.49 -50.17 21.53
CA GLU A 79 -35.03 -48.95 22.16
C GLU A 79 -33.92 -48.03 22.70
N ILE A 80 -32.90 -48.60 23.36
CA ILE A 80 -31.74 -47.82 23.84
C ILE A 80 -31.01 -47.16 22.67
N MET A 81 -30.76 -47.90 21.59
CA MET A 81 -30.11 -47.35 20.40
C MET A 81 -30.95 -46.23 19.79
N LEU A 82 -32.26 -46.41 19.68
CA LEU A 82 -33.17 -45.40 19.17
C LEU A 82 -33.14 -44.11 20.02
N GLN A 83 -33.20 -44.24 21.35
CA GLN A 83 -33.11 -43.09 22.27
C GLN A 83 -31.77 -42.35 22.12
N LYS A 84 -30.67 -43.09 21.94
CA LYS A 84 -29.34 -42.50 21.69
C LYS A 84 -29.32 -41.68 20.39
N VAL A 85 -29.86 -42.24 19.30
CA VAL A 85 -29.95 -41.54 18.01
C VAL A 85 -30.85 -40.31 18.12
N MET A 86 -32.01 -40.42 18.78
CA MET A 86 -32.91 -39.29 18.99
C MET A 86 -32.26 -38.16 19.80
N SER A 87 -31.50 -38.50 20.85
CA SER A 87 -30.74 -37.53 21.64
C SER A 87 -29.69 -36.79 20.78
N GLN A 88 -28.95 -37.53 19.94
CA GLN A 88 -27.98 -36.92 19.02
C GLN A 88 -28.64 -35.99 18.00
N ILE A 89 -29.78 -36.40 17.42
CA ILE A 89 -30.56 -35.56 16.50
C ILE A 89 -31.03 -34.28 17.21
N ALA A 90 -31.48 -34.38 18.46
CA ALA A 90 -31.90 -33.22 19.25
C ALA A 90 -30.74 -32.24 19.52
N ALA A 91 -29.54 -32.75 19.80
CA ALA A 91 -28.33 -31.94 19.96
C ALA A 91 -27.98 -31.19 18.67
N VAL A 92 -27.89 -31.90 17.53
CA VAL A 92 -27.60 -31.28 16.22
C VAL A 92 -28.64 -30.23 15.86
N LYS A 93 -29.92 -30.48 16.14
CA LYS A 93 -30.99 -29.50 15.90
C LYS A 93 -30.82 -28.24 16.75
N LYS A 94 -30.42 -28.37 18.01
CA LYS A 94 -30.13 -27.22 18.89
C LYS A 94 -28.98 -26.40 18.33
N ASP A 95 -27.89 -27.06 17.91
CA ASP A 95 -26.71 -26.38 17.36
C ASP A 95 -27.05 -25.65 16.06
N MET A 96 -27.85 -26.27 15.17
CA MET A 96 -28.35 -25.62 13.95
C MET A 96 -29.14 -24.34 14.25
N ILE A 97 -30.03 -24.37 15.25
CA ILE A 97 -30.83 -23.19 15.64
C ILE A 97 -29.94 -22.08 16.20
N ILE A 98 -28.92 -22.43 17.00
CA ILE A 98 -27.97 -21.44 17.55
C ILE A 98 -27.19 -20.78 16.41
N LEU A 99 -26.69 -21.59 15.47
CA LEU A 99 -25.95 -21.11 14.30
C LEU A 99 -26.81 -20.16 13.44
N GLU A 100 -28.03 -20.57 13.12
CA GLU A 100 -28.95 -19.81 12.27
C GLU A 100 -29.45 -18.52 12.95
N LYS A 101 -29.77 -18.56 14.24
CA LYS A 101 -30.32 -17.38 14.93
C LYS A 101 -29.27 -16.45 15.51
N SER A 102 -28.22 -16.99 16.11
CA SER A 102 -27.24 -16.20 16.85
C SER A 102 -26.09 -15.78 15.94
N GLU A 103 -25.39 -16.74 15.35
CA GLU A 103 -24.15 -16.46 14.62
C GLU A 103 -24.43 -15.78 13.28
N PHE A 104 -25.44 -16.24 12.54
CA PHE A 104 -25.80 -15.61 11.26
C PHE A 104 -26.29 -14.17 11.45
N SER A 105 -27.13 -13.91 12.47
CA SER A 105 -27.60 -12.55 12.78
C SER A 105 -26.46 -11.64 13.22
N ALA A 106 -25.53 -12.15 14.05
CA ALA A 106 -24.35 -11.40 14.45
C ALA A 106 -23.44 -11.07 13.25
N LEU A 107 -23.24 -12.05 12.35
CA LEU A 107 -22.45 -11.86 11.14
C LEU A 107 -23.10 -10.84 10.18
N LEU A 108 -24.43 -10.87 10.05
CA LEU A 108 -25.17 -9.91 9.24
C LEU A 108 -25.02 -8.48 9.81
N ALA A 109 -25.22 -8.32 11.12
CA ALA A 109 -25.07 -7.03 11.79
C ALA A 109 -23.63 -6.49 11.66
N GLU A 110 -22.63 -7.36 11.81
CA GLU A 110 -21.22 -7.00 11.64
C GLU A 110 -20.90 -6.63 10.19
N ASN A 111 -21.49 -7.31 9.21
CA ASN A 111 -21.34 -6.97 7.80
C ASN A 111 -21.93 -5.60 7.47
N GLU A 112 -23.15 -5.30 7.97
CA GLU A 112 -23.77 -3.99 7.82
C GLU A 112 -22.96 -2.89 8.49
N ARG A 113 -22.45 -3.13 9.71
CA ARG A 113 -21.55 -2.21 10.42
C ARG A 113 -20.29 -1.91 9.60
N MET A 114 -19.60 -2.95 9.13
CA MET A 114 -18.39 -2.79 8.29
C MET A 114 -18.69 -2.01 7.01
N LYS A 115 -19.85 -2.23 6.37
CA LYS A 115 -20.25 -1.51 5.16
C LYS A 115 -20.44 -0.01 5.42
N VAL A 116 -21.03 0.35 6.57
CA VAL A 116 -21.20 1.75 6.98
C VAL A 116 -19.85 2.40 7.27
N GLU A 117 -18.97 1.73 8.01
CA GLU A 117 -17.62 2.25 8.33
C GLU A 117 -16.79 2.45 7.07
N LEU A 118 -16.87 1.52 6.11
CA LEU A 118 -16.18 1.65 4.83
C LEU A 118 -16.69 2.85 4.03
N ALA A 119 -18.01 3.08 4.00
CA ALA A 119 -18.57 4.25 3.35
C ALA A 119 -18.10 5.56 4.03
N GLN A 120 -18.06 5.58 5.37
CA GLN A 120 -17.58 6.73 6.14
C GLN A 120 -16.10 7.03 5.87
N VAL A 121 -15.24 6.02 5.91
CA VAL A 121 -13.80 6.17 5.61
C VAL A 121 -13.59 6.66 4.18
N ASN A 122 -14.37 6.17 3.22
CA ASN A 122 -14.27 6.61 1.83
C ASN A 122 -14.65 8.11 1.67
N ILE A 123 -15.71 8.56 2.35
CA ILE A 123 -16.10 9.98 2.37
C ILE A 123 -15.00 10.84 3.00
N GLN A 124 -14.46 10.42 4.16
CA GLN A 124 -13.40 11.15 4.85
C GLN A 124 -12.11 11.24 4.01
N LEU A 125 -11.74 10.14 3.35
CA LEU A 125 -10.56 10.11 2.48
C LEU A 125 -10.74 11.04 1.27
N SER A 126 -11.91 11.01 0.63
CA SER A 126 -12.23 11.90 -0.48
C SER A 126 -12.17 13.38 -0.07
N ASP A 127 -12.75 13.73 1.09
CA ASP A 127 -12.70 15.09 1.62
C ASP A 127 -11.26 15.53 1.92
N MET A 128 -10.47 14.67 2.57
CA MET A 128 -9.07 14.96 2.88
C MET A 128 -8.22 15.15 1.61
N VAL A 129 -8.40 14.30 0.60
CA VAL A 129 -7.72 14.42 -0.70
C VAL A 129 -8.10 15.73 -1.37
N ASN A 130 -9.39 16.08 -1.39
CA ASN A 130 -9.85 17.34 -1.96
C ASN A 130 -9.28 18.55 -1.23
N LYS A 131 -9.29 18.54 0.11
CA LYS A 131 -8.72 19.60 0.94
C LYS A 131 -7.22 19.78 0.68
N VAL A 132 -6.45 18.70 0.63
CA VAL A 132 -5.01 18.75 0.33
C VAL A 132 -4.77 19.24 -1.10
N CYS A 133 -5.54 18.77 -2.08
CA CYS A 133 -5.43 19.20 -3.47
C CYS A 133 -5.71 20.70 -3.62
N LEU A 134 -6.79 21.21 -3.00
CA LEU A 134 -7.15 22.62 -3.01
C LEU A 134 -6.09 23.47 -2.31
N SER A 135 -5.64 23.04 -1.13
CA SER A 135 -4.56 23.71 -0.39
C SER A 135 -3.27 23.81 -1.22
N ASN A 136 -2.85 22.70 -1.83
CA ASN A 136 -1.66 22.68 -2.66
C ASN A 136 -1.79 23.56 -3.90
N LYS A 137 -2.95 23.54 -4.56
CA LYS A 137 -3.23 24.41 -5.71
C LYS A 137 -3.16 25.88 -5.34
N LEU A 138 -3.70 26.26 -4.18
CA LEU A 138 -3.60 27.63 -3.66
C LEU A 138 -2.14 28.00 -3.36
N SER A 139 -1.39 27.14 -2.66
CA SER A 139 0.03 27.35 -2.35
C SER A 139 0.86 27.59 -3.60
N VAL A 140 0.74 26.69 -4.59
CA VAL A 140 1.45 26.81 -5.87
C VAL A 140 1.08 28.09 -6.61
N ASN A 141 -0.20 28.49 -6.59
CA ASN A 141 -0.63 29.73 -7.21
C ASN A 141 -0.07 30.97 -6.49
N MET A 142 0.00 30.95 -5.16
CA MET A 142 0.60 32.03 -4.36
C MET A 142 2.10 32.14 -4.64
N GLU A 143 2.84 31.03 -4.61
CA GLU A 143 4.27 30.99 -4.95
C GLU A 143 4.52 31.46 -6.39
N LYS A 144 3.71 31.01 -7.34
CA LYS A 144 3.81 31.45 -8.74
C LYS A 144 3.62 32.96 -8.87
N ASN A 145 2.67 33.55 -8.13
CA ASN A 145 2.46 34.99 -8.13
C ASN A 145 3.63 35.72 -7.48
N GLN A 146 4.16 35.21 -6.37
CA GLN A 146 5.35 35.78 -5.72
C GLN A 146 6.56 35.77 -6.65
N VAL A 147 6.81 34.67 -7.36
CA VAL A 147 7.90 34.57 -8.35
C VAL A 147 7.70 35.57 -9.49
N LYS A 148 6.47 35.75 -9.97
CA LYS A 148 6.16 36.76 -11.00
C LYS A 148 6.42 38.17 -10.50
N GLU A 149 6.01 38.50 -9.28
CA GLU A 149 6.22 39.81 -8.67
C GLU A 149 7.71 40.11 -8.49
N MET A 150 8.48 39.16 -7.92
CA MET A 150 9.93 39.28 -7.81
C MET A 150 10.59 39.48 -9.18
N LYS A 151 10.15 38.73 -10.20
CA LYS A 151 10.68 38.89 -11.57
C LYS A 151 10.40 40.29 -12.12
N ALA A 152 9.18 40.81 -11.94
CA ALA A 152 8.82 42.15 -12.38
C ALA A 152 9.64 43.23 -11.65
N GLU A 153 9.88 43.06 -10.35
CA GLU A 153 10.73 43.95 -9.56
C GLU A 153 12.20 43.91 -10.06
N HIS A 154 12.73 42.72 -10.35
CA HIS A 154 14.07 42.57 -10.93
C HIS A 154 14.18 43.19 -12.32
N GLU A 155 13.20 43.00 -13.20
CA GLU A 155 13.15 43.64 -14.51
C GLU A 155 13.14 45.17 -14.40
N LYS A 156 12.39 45.72 -13.44
CA LYS A 156 12.39 47.16 -13.14
C LYS A 156 13.76 47.65 -12.68
N LYS A 157 14.40 46.97 -11.73
CA LYS A 157 15.76 47.32 -11.25
C LYS A 157 16.80 47.28 -12.38
N ILE A 158 16.71 46.29 -13.26
CA ILE A 158 17.59 46.19 -14.44
C ILE A 158 17.35 47.37 -15.39
N LEU A 159 16.09 47.76 -15.62
CA LEU A 159 15.75 48.89 -16.47
C LEU A 159 16.26 50.22 -15.88
N GLU A 160 16.09 50.43 -14.58
CA GLU A 160 16.61 51.59 -13.86
C GLU A 160 18.14 51.66 -13.94
N ALA A 161 18.84 50.54 -13.70
CA ALA A 161 20.29 50.48 -13.82
C ALA A 161 20.78 50.75 -15.26
N ARG A 162 20.07 50.24 -16.27
CA ARG A 162 20.35 50.56 -17.68
C ARG A 162 20.16 52.03 -17.98
N HIS A 163 19.10 52.65 -17.45
CA HIS A 163 18.85 54.07 -17.65
C HIS A 163 19.95 54.94 -17.03
N GLN A 164 20.34 54.65 -15.78
CA GLN A 164 21.45 55.34 -15.10
C GLN A 164 22.78 55.18 -15.85
N MET A 165 23.08 53.99 -16.36
CA MET A 165 24.27 53.76 -17.18
C MET A 165 24.25 54.59 -18.46
N MET A 166 23.08 54.71 -19.11
CA MET A 166 22.95 55.51 -20.33
C MET A 166 23.11 57.01 -20.07
N GLU A 167 22.57 57.51 -18.96
CA GLU A 167 22.77 58.89 -18.53
C GLU A 167 24.26 59.19 -18.27
N MET A 168 24.94 58.31 -17.53
CA MET A 168 26.38 58.42 -17.27
C MET A 168 27.21 58.37 -18.56
N LEU A 169 26.87 57.50 -19.52
CA LEU A 169 27.55 57.43 -20.82
C LEU A 169 27.35 58.71 -21.63
N SER A 170 26.15 59.30 -21.61
CA SER A 170 25.88 60.56 -22.31
C SER A 170 26.65 61.73 -21.68
N ASP A 171 26.74 61.79 -20.36
CA ASP A 171 27.54 62.80 -19.67
C ASP A 171 29.03 62.62 -19.98
N GLN A 172 29.52 61.38 -19.95
CA GLN A 172 30.90 61.07 -20.32
C GLN A 172 31.20 61.50 -21.76
N ASP A 173 30.32 61.21 -22.71
CA ASP A 173 30.48 61.62 -24.13
C ASP A 173 30.53 63.15 -24.28
N ARG A 174 29.67 63.87 -23.55
CA ARG A 174 29.70 65.33 -23.49
C ARG A 174 31.03 65.85 -22.94
N HIS A 175 31.53 65.26 -21.86
CA HIS A 175 32.82 65.61 -21.26
C HIS A 175 33.99 65.34 -22.22
N VAL A 176 33.99 64.18 -22.89
CA VAL A 176 35.00 63.82 -23.90
C VAL A 176 34.97 64.80 -25.07
N THR A 177 33.80 65.09 -25.62
CA THR A 177 33.64 66.05 -26.72
C THR A 177 34.15 67.44 -26.34
N GLN A 178 33.81 67.92 -25.13
CA GLN A 178 34.31 69.19 -24.63
C GLN A 178 35.84 69.19 -24.49
N SER A 179 36.43 68.10 -23.99
CA SER A 179 37.89 67.97 -23.88
C SER A 179 38.54 67.96 -25.26
N ASN A 180 37.99 67.23 -26.23
CA ASN A 180 38.48 67.20 -27.60
C ASN A 180 38.45 68.59 -28.25
N MET A 181 37.35 69.34 -28.10
CA MET A 181 37.27 70.72 -28.58
C MET A 181 38.31 71.65 -27.96
N LYS A 182 38.61 71.49 -26.66
CA LYS A 182 39.68 72.24 -25.98
C LYS A 182 41.05 71.88 -26.54
N ILE A 183 41.33 70.58 -26.70
CA ILE A 183 42.58 70.10 -27.30
C ILE A 183 42.74 70.66 -28.71
N ASP A 184 41.70 70.60 -29.55
CA ASP A 184 41.76 71.14 -30.92
C ASP A 184 42.05 72.65 -30.93
N THR A 185 41.44 73.39 -30.00
CA THR A 185 41.68 74.84 -29.85
C THR A 185 43.10 75.14 -29.40
N GLU A 186 43.63 74.40 -28.41
CA GLU A 186 45.01 74.54 -27.94
C GLU A 186 46.01 74.14 -29.03
N VAL A 187 45.75 73.08 -29.80
CA VAL A 187 46.58 72.66 -30.94
C VAL A 187 46.60 73.72 -32.04
N ALA A 188 45.44 74.32 -32.36
CA ALA A 188 45.38 75.44 -33.31
C ALA A 188 46.11 76.69 -32.78
N GLY A 189 45.98 76.99 -31.49
CA GLY A 189 46.70 78.07 -30.81
C GLY A 189 48.22 77.85 -30.84
N LEU A 190 48.69 76.66 -30.47
CA LEU A 190 50.10 76.27 -30.54
C LEU A 190 50.63 76.33 -31.98
N LYS A 191 49.84 75.91 -32.96
CA LYS A 191 50.21 76.00 -34.38
C LYS A 191 50.38 77.46 -34.84
N THR A 192 49.46 78.35 -34.47
CA THR A 192 49.59 79.78 -34.81
C THR A 192 50.77 80.44 -34.09
N MET A 193 51.01 80.09 -32.83
CA MET A 193 52.20 80.53 -32.08
C MET A 193 53.50 80.00 -32.69
N LEU A 194 53.51 78.76 -33.19
CA LEU A 194 54.65 78.19 -33.89
C LEU A 194 54.92 78.92 -35.21
N GLU A 195 53.86 79.19 -35.99
CA GLU A 195 53.96 79.96 -37.23
C GLU A 195 54.47 81.38 -36.97
N SER A 196 53.99 82.06 -35.93
CA SER A 196 54.49 83.39 -35.54
C SER A 196 55.94 83.36 -35.09
N HIS A 197 56.34 82.38 -34.26
CA HIS A 197 57.73 82.20 -33.83
C HIS A 197 58.68 81.91 -35.01
N LYS A 198 58.23 81.13 -35.99
CA LYS A 198 58.97 80.89 -37.24
C LYS A 198 59.16 82.19 -38.02
N LEU A 199 58.10 82.99 -38.16
CA LEU A 199 58.16 84.30 -38.85
C LEU A 199 59.09 85.27 -38.11
N ASP A 200 59.02 85.34 -36.79
CA ASP A 200 59.89 86.21 -36.00
C ASP A 200 61.34 85.76 -36.05
N SER A 201 61.63 84.46 -35.99
CA SER A 201 62.98 83.92 -36.22
C SER A 201 63.53 84.33 -37.59
N ILE A 202 62.70 84.29 -38.64
CA ILE A 202 63.08 84.76 -39.99
C ILE A 202 63.37 86.28 -39.96
N LYS A 203 62.55 87.10 -39.29
CA LYS A 203 62.77 88.55 -39.17
C LYS A 203 64.05 88.88 -38.39
N TYR A 204 64.29 88.24 -37.25
CA TYR A 204 65.49 88.45 -36.44
C TYR A 204 66.75 88.00 -37.20
N LEU A 205 66.68 86.90 -37.94
CA LEU A 205 67.76 86.45 -38.81
C LEU A 205 68.06 87.49 -39.89
N ALA A 206 67.03 87.97 -40.60
CA ALA A 206 67.17 89.01 -41.62
C ALA A 206 67.74 90.31 -41.02
N GLY A 207 67.26 90.72 -39.85
CA GLY A 207 67.75 91.89 -39.12
C GLY A 207 69.22 91.76 -38.70
N SER A 208 69.63 90.60 -38.17
CA SER A 208 71.02 90.36 -37.76
C SER A 208 71.98 90.33 -38.95
N VAL A 209 71.58 89.73 -40.08
CA VAL A 209 72.38 89.77 -41.31
C VAL A 209 72.50 91.20 -41.82
N PHE A 210 71.42 91.98 -41.78
CA PHE A 210 71.42 93.38 -42.21
C PHE A 210 72.25 94.30 -41.30
N THR A 211 72.20 94.12 -39.97
CA THR A 211 73.04 94.89 -39.04
C THR A 211 74.51 94.49 -39.14
N CYS A 212 74.81 93.20 -39.32
CA CYS A 212 76.17 92.75 -39.59
C CYS A 212 76.72 93.40 -40.87
N LEU A 213 75.94 93.38 -41.97
CA LEU A 213 76.27 94.10 -43.21
C LEU A 213 76.48 95.60 -42.96
N THR A 214 75.63 96.24 -42.16
CA THR A 214 75.74 97.67 -41.84
C THR A 214 77.00 97.98 -41.03
N VAL A 215 77.38 97.14 -40.05
CA VAL A 215 78.61 97.30 -39.27
C VAL A 215 79.84 97.10 -40.14
N VAL A 216 79.84 96.08 -41.02
CA VAL A 216 80.91 95.87 -42.00
C VAL A 216 81.08 97.08 -42.91
N LEU A 217 79.98 97.65 -43.42
CA LEU A 217 79.99 98.88 -44.21
C LEU A 217 80.43 100.12 -43.40
N GLY A 218 80.05 100.20 -42.12
CA GLY A 218 80.45 101.27 -41.20
C GLY A 218 81.95 101.23 -40.88
N PHE A 219 82.52 100.04 -40.64
CA PHE A 219 83.96 99.86 -40.48
C PHE A 219 84.73 100.26 -41.75
N PHE A 220 84.19 99.90 -42.92
CA PHE A 220 84.77 100.31 -44.21
C PHE A 220 84.82 101.84 -44.38
N ARG A 221 83.91 102.58 -43.74
CA ARG A 221 83.79 104.04 -43.84
C ARG A 221 84.71 104.81 -42.88
N ILE A 222 85.20 104.20 -41.80
CA ILE A 222 86.13 104.82 -40.85
C ILE A 222 87.60 104.53 -41.19
N TRP A 223 87.87 103.54 -42.03
CA TRP A 223 89.22 103.20 -42.51
C TRP A 223 89.60 103.93 -43.82
N MET A 224 88.70 104.70 -44.43
CA MET A 224 88.99 105.58 -45.57
C MET A 224 88.93 107.05 -45.15
#